data_AF-A0A965UUG1-F1
#
_entry.id   AF-A0A965UUG1-F1
#
_cell.length_a   1.000
_cell.length_b   1.000
_cell.length_c   1.000
_cell.angle_alpha   90.00
_cell.angle_beta   90.00
_cell.angle_gamma   90.00
#
_symmetry.space_group_name_H-M   'P 1'
#
loop_
_entity.id
_entity.type
_entity.pdbx_description
1 polymer ?
#
loop_
_entity_poly.entity_id
_entity_poly.type
_entity_poly.pdbx_seq_one_letter_code
_entity_poly.pdbx_strand_id
1 'polypeptide(L)'
;NNHKPITNNHKPKNTNTVAPPDGVTDSVWQDFKTLRKVKKAPITNAALDGIQREAAKAGWSMESALKECCTRGWVGFKAEWVAKTAPDKPQYDPDSRAAIEAEGIEKGVGSWDEGMEQWHVYKAKVRGKPEVAPNLAQLLALAKRKAA
;
A
#
# COMPACT_ATOMS: atom_id res chain seq x y z
N ASN A 1 -14.38 64.54 7.07
CA ASN A 1 -14.58 63.40 7.98
C ASN A 1 -15.46 62.36 7.32
N ASN A 2 -14.86 61.41 6.62
CA ASN A 2 -15.56 60.38 5.86
C ASN A 2 -14.98 58.98 6.19
N HIS A 3 -15.86 57.98 6.13
CA HIS A 3 -15.69 56.54 6.32
C HIS A 3 -15.72 55.98 7.76
N LYS A 4 -16.92 55.54 8.16
CA LYS A 4 -17.10 54.38 9.04
C LYS A 4 -16.95 53.11 8.18
N PRO A 5 -16.26 52.05 8.63
CA PRO A 5 -16.28 50.78 7.92
C PRO A 5 -17.63 50.08 8.18
N ILE A 6 -18.42 49.86 7.13
CA ILE A 6 -19.56 48.95 7.16
C ILE A 6 -18.97 47.54 7.02
N THR A 7 -18.77 46.83 8.14
CA THR A 7 -18.41 45.42 8.10
C THR A 7 -19.67 44.62 7.73
N ASN A 8 -19.79 44.31 6.44
CA ASN A 8 -20.91 43.50 5.94
C ASN A 8 -20.75 42.08 6.51
N ASN A 9 -21.71 41.69 7.36
CA ASN A 9 -21.80 40.42 8.05
C ASN A 9 -22.02 39.28 7.05
N HIS A 10 -20.95 38.85 6.37
CA HIS A 10 -20.99 37.76 5.41
C HIS A 10 -21.11 36.45 6.18
N LYS A 11 -22.33 36.03 6.49
CA LYS A 11 -22.63 34.68 6.98
C LYS A 11 -22.46 33.74 5.77
N PRO A 12 -21.41 32.91 5.69
CA PRO A 12 -21.27 32.01 4.56
C PRO A 12 -22.39 30.98 4.65
N LYS A 13 -23.31 31.03 3.68
CA LYS A 13 -24.38 30.07 3.47
C LYS A 13 -23.72 28.76 3.01
N ASN A 14 -23.35 27.92 3.98
CA ASN A 14 -22.71 26.63 3.69
C ASN A 14 -23.78 25.54 3.52
N THR A 15 -24.21 25.33 2.29
CA THR A 15 -25.02 24.18 1.90
C THR A 15 -24.23 23.34 0.92
N ASN A 16 -23.23 22.62 1.42
CA ASN A 16 -22.73 21.43 0.75
C ASN A 16 -22.68 20.31 1.79
N THR A 17 -23.88 19.84 2.15
CA THR A 17 -24.11 18.74 3.10
C THR A 17 -23.83 17.42 2.39
N VAL A 18 -22.55 17.13 2.16
CA VAL A 18 -22.13 15.77 1.85
C VAL A 18 -22.33 14.95 3.11
N ALA A 19 -23.06 13.83 3.00
CA ALA A 19 -23.30 12.93 4.11
C ALA A 19 -21.97 12.36 4.63
N PRO A 20 -21.86 12.08 5.94
CA PRO A 20 -20.69 11.40 6.48
C PRO A 20 -20.54 10.04 5.75
N PRO A 21 -19.35 9.70 5.25
CA PRO A 21 -19.12 8.42 4.61
C PRO A 21 -19.26 7.27 5.62
N ASP A 22 -19.75 6.12 5.16
CA ASP A 22 -19.96 4.92 5.99
C ASP A 22 -18.69 4.54 6.76
N GLY A 23 -18.81 4.45 8.09
CA GLY A 23 -17.71 4.06 8.99
C GLY A 23 -16.87 5.22 9.55
N VAL A 24 -17.34 6.47 9.47
CA VAL A 24 -16.70 7.64 10.11
C VAL A 24 -17.61 8.23 11.19
N THR A 25 -17.05 8.45 12.38
CA THR A 25 -17.76 9.17 13.46
C THR A 25 -18.03 10.63 13.12
N ASP A 26 -19.17 11.17 13.59
CA ASP A 26 -19.57 12.57 13.32
C ASP A 26 -18.50 13.57 13.81
N SER A 27 -17.82 13.27 14.91
CA SER A 27 -16.71 14.10 15.42
C SER A 27 -15.60 14.29 14.39
N VAL A 28 -15.07 13.18 13.83
CA VAL A 28 -14.00 13.22 12.82
C VAL A 28 -14.48 13.91 11.55
N TRP A 29 -15.76 13.76 11.22
CA TRP A 29 -16.37 14.43 10.08
C TRP A 29 -16.45 15.97 10.25
N GLN A 30 -16.82 16.46 11.43
CA GLN A 30 -16.85 17.90 11.71
C GLN A 30 -15.43 18.51 11.67
N ASP A 31 -14.44 17.81 12.21
CA ASP A 31 -13.04 18.24 12.17
C ASP A 31 -12.55 18.35 10.72
N PHE A 32 -12.86 17.34 9.90
CA PHE A 32 -12.51 17.35 8.48
C PHE A 32 -13.19 18.48 7.71
N LYS A 33 -14.46 18.76 7.98
CA LYS A 33 -15.18 19.92 7.42
C LYS A 33 -14.53 21.24 7.81
N THR A 34 -14.10 21.36 9.07
CA THR A 34 -13.42 22.55 9.57
C THR A 34 -12.09 22.75 8.86
N LEU A 35 -11.28 21.70 8.73
CA LEU A 35 -10.02 21.74 8.00
C LEU A 35 -10.23 22.16 6.53
N ARG A 36 -11.16 21.53 5.83
CA ARG A 36 -11.49 21.81 4.42
C ARG A 36 -11.95 23.25 4.22
N LYS A 37 -12.74 23.79 5.16
CA LYS A 37 -13.17 25.19 5.16
C LYS A 37 -11.98 26.15 5.29
N VAL A 38 -11.04 25.89 6.20
CA VAL A 38 -9.82 26.70 6.36
C VAL A 38 -8.94 26.63 5.11
N LYS A 39 -8.80 25.44 4.53
CA LYS A 39 -8.00 25.20 3.32
C LYS A 39 -8.71 25.60 2.01
N LYS A 40 -9.95 26.10 2.07
CA LYS A 40 -10.79 26.45 0.91
C LYS A 40 -10.91 25.31 -0.12
N ALA A 41 -10.94 24.08 0.37
CA ALA A 41 -11.05 22.89 -0.46
C ALA A 41 -12.47 22.32 -0.35
N PRO A 42 -13.30 22.39 -1.40
CA PRO A 42 -14.65 21.83 -1.39
C PRO A 42 -14.64 20.33 -1.08
N ILE A 43 -15.61 19.86 -0.30
CA ILE A 43 -15.82 18.43 -0.10
C ILE A 43 -16.67 17.93 -1.27
N THR A 44 -16.11 17.01 -2.04
CA THR A 44 -16.78 16.39 -3.19
C THR A 44 -16.75 14.87 -3.03
N ASN A 45 -17.73 14.18 -3.59
CA ASN A 45 -17.78 12.70 -3.54
C ASN A 45 -16.49 12.10 -4.12
N ALA A 46 -16.00 12.63 -5.24
CA ALA A 46 -14.74 12.20 -5.84
C ALA A 46 -13.51 12.33 -4.90
N ALA A 47 -13.49 13.34 -4.03
CA ALA A 47 -12.43 13.49 -3.05
C ALA A 47 -12.54 12.46 -1.92
N LEU A 48 -13.75 12.10 -1.50
CA LEU A 48 -13.99 11.04 -0.51
C LEU A 48 -13.65 9.67 -1.09
N ASP A 49 -14.09 9.36 -2.31
CA ASP A 49 -13.72 8.16 -3.07
C ASP A 49 -12.20 8.04 -3.26
N GLY A 50 -11.52 9.16 -3.50
CA GLY A 50 -10.06 9.20 -3.57
C GLY A 50 -9.42 8.80 -2.25
N ILE A 51 -9.84 9.42 -1.14
CA ILE A 51 -9.32 9.13 0.20
C ILE A 51 -9.62 7.68 0.58
N GLN A 52 -10.83 7.17 0.30
CA GLN A 52 -11.22 5.80 0.62
C GLN A 52 -10.38 4.78 -0.15
N ARG A 53 -10.17 4.97 -1.45
CA ARG A 53 -9.30 4.08 -2.26
C ARG A 53 -7.87 4.07 -1.75
N GLU A 54 -7.33 5.23 -1.38
CA GLU A 54 -5.98 5.34 -0.87
C GLU A 54 -5.85 4.79 0.56
N ALA A 55 -6.86 4.97 1.42
CA ALA A 55 -6.94 4.35 2.75
C ALA A 55 -6.97 2.81 2.64
N ALA A 56 -7.80 2.27 1.73
CA ALA A 56 -7.86 0.84 1.47
C ALA A 56 -6.50 0.27 0.99
N LYS A 57 -5.79 1.00 0.10
CA LYS A 57 -4.43 0.61 -0.33
C LYS A 57 -3.42 0.61 0.82
N ALA A 58 -3.55 1.53 1.78
CA ALA A 58 -2.71 1.57 2.97
C ALA A 58 -3.09 0.53 4.04
N GLY A 59 -4.23 -0.17 3.88
CA GLY A 59 -4.79 -1.02 4.93
C GLY A 59 -5.36 -0.23 6.12
N TRP A 60 -5.70 1.05 5.91
CA TRP A 60 -6.26 1.93 6.94
C TRP A 60 -7.77 2.06 6.79
N SER A 61 -8.45 2.26 7.92
CA SER A 61 -9.87 2.63 7.91
C SER A 61 -10.06 4.07 7.43
N MET A 62 -11.23 4.36 6.86
CA MET A 62 -11.58 5.73 6.43
C MET A 62 -11.47 6.73 7.58
N GLU A 63 -11.92 6.34 8.79
CA GLU A 63 -11.81 7.19 9.98
C GLU A 63 -10.36 7.48 10.36
N SER A 64 -9.49 6.47 10.36
CA SER A 64 -8.07 6.64 10.68
C SER A 64 -7.38 7.58 9.69
N ALA A 65 -7.69 7.44 8.39
CA ALA A 65 -7.17 8.30 7.34
C ALA A 65 -7.62 9.76 7.52
N LEU A 66 -8.91 9.98 7.80
CA LEU A 66 -9.45 11.33 8.03
C LEU A 66 -8.90 11.97 9.31
N LYS A 67 -8.73 11.20 10.38
CA LYS A 67 -8.11 11.68 11.63
C LYS A 67 -6.68 12.15 11.38
N GLU A 68 -5.88 11.37 10.64
CA GLU A 68 -4.52 11.77 10.28
C GLU A 68 -4.51 13.02 9.39
N CYS A 69 -5.45 13.11 8.43
CA CYS A 69 -5.63 14.32 7.64
C CYS A 69 -5.94 15.53 8.53
N CYS A 70 -6.77 15.39 9.55
CA CYS A 70 -7.09 16.46 10.50
C CYS A 70 -5.87 16.85 11.34
N THR A 71 -5.14 15.88 11.89
CA THR A 71 -3.95 16.12 12.72
C THR A 71 -2.82 16.79 11.94
N ARG A 72 -2.57 16.37 10.69
CA ARG A 72 -1.51 16.94 9.83
C ARG A 72 -1.98 18.13 8.99
N GLY A 73 -3.28 18.42 8.98
CA GLY A 73 -3.87 19.46 8.14
C GLY A 73 -3.81 19.16 6.63
N TRP A 74 -3.88 17.89 6.24
CA TRP A 74 -3.86 17.44 4.86
C TRP A 74 -5.25 17.45 4.24
N VAL A 75 -5.34 17.95 3.00
CA VAL A 75 -6.61 17.98 2.25
C VAL A 75 -6.86 16.66 1.54
N GLY A 76 -5.80 15.97 1.10
CA GLY A 76 -5.86 14.66 0.46
C GLY A 76 -5.17 13.59 1.32
N PHE A 77 -5.28 12.35 0.89
CA PHE A 77 -4.62 11.21 1.48
C PHE A 77 -4.06 10.34 0.37
N LYS A 78 -2.81 9.89 0.52
CA LYS A 78 -2.21 8.89 -0.36
C LYS A 78 -1.64 7.77 0.49
N ALA A 79 -1.75 6.53 0.01
CA ALA A 79 -1.23 5.38 0.72
C ALA A 79 0.29 5.46 0.94
N GLU A 80 1.02 6.00 -0.06
CA GLU A 80 2.49 6.15 -0.02
C GLU A 80 2.97 7.00 1.19
N TRP A 81 2.16 7.94 1.68
CA TRP A 81 2.55 8.83 2.78
C TRP A 81 2.50 8.18 4.16
N VAL A 82 1.66 7.15 4.30
CA VAL A 82 1.46 6.40 5.55
C VAL A 82 1.97 4.97 5.46
N ALA A 83 2.44 4.54 4.28
CA ALA A 83 3.13 3.28 4.06
C ALA A 83 4.47 3.28 4.80
N LYS A 84 4.41 3.19 6.13
CA LYS A 84 5.51 2.68 6.94
C LYS A 84 5.57 1.20 6.62
N THR A 85 6.47 0.85 5.70
CA THR A 85 7.01 -0.50 5.50
C THR A 85 6.03 -1.57 5.98
N ALA A 86 4.93 -1.75 5.24
CA ALA A 86 4.27 -3.03 5.33
C ALA A 86 5.39 -4.05 5.13
N PRO A 87 5.58 -5.03 6.04
CA PRO A 87 6.51 -6.12 5.73
C PRO A 87 6.04 -6.60 4.36
N ASP A 88 6.94 -6.50 3.38
CA ASP A 88 6.71 -7.04 2.05
C ASP A 88 6.05 -8.40 2.28
N LYS A 89 4.84 -8.58 1.73
CA LYS A 89 4.09 -9.84 1.88
C LYS A 89 5.12 -10.94 1.67
N PRO A 90 5.34 -11.89 2.61
CA PRO A 90 6.50 -12.77 2.56
C PRO A 90 6.57 -13.33 1.16
N GLN A 91 7.53 -12.85 0.37
CA GLN A 91 7.63 -13.20 -1.02
C GLN A 91 7.89 -14.69 -1.01
N TYR A 92 6.88 -15.47 -1.40
CA TYR A 92 7.01 -16.90 -1.56
C TYR A 92 7.98 -17.09 -2.72
N ASP A 93 9.26 -17.11 -2.40
CA ASP A 93 10.30 -17.48 -3.33
C ASP A 93 10.26 -19.02 -3.39
N PRO A 94 9.86 -19.60 -4.54
CA PRO A 94 9.75 -21.04 -4.69
C PRO A 94 11.11 -21.74 -4.54
N ASP A 95 12.23 -21.01 -4.54
CA ASP A 95 13.57 -21.54 -4.29
C ASP A 95 14.11 -21.23 -2.88
N SER A 96 13.29 -20.61 -2.02
CA SER A 96 13.64 -20.41 -0.60
C SER A 96 13.90 -21.73 0.10
N ARG A 97 14.86 -21.71 1.04
CA ARG A 97 15.26 -22.87 1.84
C ARG A 97 14.06 -23.60 2.46
N ALA A 98 13.14 -22.84 3.07
CA ALA A 98 11.92 -23.39 3.68
C ALA A 98 11.00 -24.10 2.68
N ALA A 99 10.90 -23.60 1.44
CA ALA A 99 10.08 -24.23 0.40
C ALA A 99 10.70 -25.54 -0.09
N ILE A 100 12.03 -25.59 -0.27
CA ILE A 100 12.74 -26.80 -0.69
C ILE A 100 12.78 -27.85 0.44
N GLU A 101 12.96 -27.43 1.70
CA GLU A 101 12.90 -28.35 2.84
C GLU A 101 11.49 -28.93 3.03
N ALA A 102 10.43 -28.13 2.85
CA ALA A 102 9.05 -28.62 2.86
C ALA A 102 8.80 -29.66 1.75
N GLU A 103 9.25 -29.40 0.52
CA GLU A 103 9.19 -30.38 -0.57
C GLU A 103 10.03 -31.64 -0.30
N GLY A 104 11.18 -31.48 0.37
CA GLY A 104 12.04 -32.60 0.76
C GLY A 104 11.39 -33.49 1.82
N ILE A 105 10.68 -32.91 2.78
CA ILE A 105 9.89 -33.64 3.78
C ILE A 105 8.73 -34.38 3.10
N GLU A 106 7.99 -33.72 2.21
CA GLU A 106 6.89 -34.34 1.47
C GLU A 106 7.36 -35.50 0.57
N LYS A 107 8.51 -35.37 -0.08
CA LYS A 107 9.11 -36.42 -0.93
C LYS A 107 9.89 -37.48 -0.16
N GLY A 108 9.93 -37.42 1.18
CA GLY A 108 10.64 -38.39 2.02
C GLY A 108 12.17 -38.31 1.96
N VAL A 109 12.73 -37.20 1.45
CA VAL A 109 14.18 -36.92 1.44
C VAL A 109 14.66 -36.47 2.83
N GLY A 110 13.74 -36.01 3.68
CA GLY A 110 14.02 -35.60 5.06
C GLY A 110 14.55 -34.17 5.16
N SER A 111 14.77 -33.71 6.40
CA SER A 111 15.37 -32.40 6.67
C SER A 111 16.82 -32.36 6.19
N TRP A 112 17.26 -31.24 5.64
CA TRP A 112 18.65 -31.05 5.28
C TRP A 112 19.54 -30.95 6.53
N ASP A 113 20.62 -31.73 6.57
CA ASP A 113 21.60 -31.74 7.64
C ASP A 113 22.86 -30.97 7.20
N GLU A 114 23.01 -29.76 7.73
CA GLU A 114 24.03 -28.75 7.35
C GLU A 114 25.48 -29.25 7.51
N GLY A 115 25.70 -30.26 8.36
CA GLY A 115 27.02 -30.85 8.61
C GLY A 115 27.43 -31.97 7.67
N MET A 116 26.50 -32.54 6.88
CA MET A 116 26.75 -33.78 6.12
C MET A 116 26.64 -33.59 4.60
N GLU A 117 25.89 -32.58 4.12
CA GLU A 117 25.57 -32.46 2.70
C GLU A 117 25.55 -31.02 2.21
N GLN A 118 26.18 -30.74 1.06
CA GLN A 118 26.12 -29.41 0.45
C GLN A 118 24.71 -29.10 -0.06
N TRP A 119 24.23 -27.88 0.16
CA TRP A 119 22.88 -27.42 -0.23
C TRP A 119 22.49 -27.74 -1.69
N HIS A 120 23.45 -27.64 -2.61
CA HIS A 120 23.24 -27.92 -4.03
C HIS A 120 22.90 -29.40 -4.29
N VAL A 121 23.47 -30.30 -3.50
CA VAL A 121 23.24 -31.75 -3.58
C VAL A 121 21.86 -32.09 -3.03
N TYR A 122 21.47 -31.50 -1.90
CA TYR A 122 20.13 -31.66 -1.33
C TYR A 122 19.03 -31.15 -2.27
N LYS A 123 19.19 -29.95 -2.85
CA LYS A 123 18.24 -29.39 -3.82
C LYS A 123 18.09 -30.27 -5.08
N ALA A 124 19.18 -30.89 -5.54
CA ALA A 124 19.15 -31.84 -6.65
C ALA A 124 18.40 -33.14 -6.31
N LYS A 125 18.41 -33.58 -5.05
CA LYS A 125 17.59 -34.71 -4.58
C LYS A 125 16.11 -34.36 -4.50
N VAL A 126 15.79 -33.16 -3.99
CA VAL A 126 14.39 -32.73 -3.80
C VAL A 126 13.68 -32.45 -5.13
N ARG A 127 14.33 -31.74 -6.06
CA ARG A 127 13.67 -31.34 -7.32
C ARG A 127 14.12 -32.12 -8.56
N GLY A 128 15.14 -32.96 -8.46
CA GLY A 128 15.87 -33.40 -9.65
C GLY A 128 16.61 -32.22 -10.27
N LYS A 129 17.71 -32.44 -10.99
CA LYS A 129 18.47 -31.36 -11.63
C LYS A 129 17.53 -30.39 -12.38
N PRO A 130 17.64 -29.06 -12.22
CA PRO A 130 17.23 -28.20 -13.32
C PRO A 130 18.17 -28.53 -14.47
N GLU A 131 17.64 -29.14 -15.53
CA GLU A 131 18.39 -29.36 -16.75
C GLU A 131 18.74 -27.99 -17.34
N VAL A 132 19.94 -27.52 -16.99
CA VAL A 132 20.66 -26.37 -17.55
C VAL A 132 20.01 -25.00 -17.26
N ALA A 133 20.51 -24.33 -16.22
CA ALA A 133 20.43 -22.87 -16.17
C ALA A 133 21.06 -22.32 -17.46
N PRO A 134 20.40 -21.38 -18.18
CA PRO A 134 20.91 -20.90 -19.45
C PRO A 134 22.30 -20.30 -19.23
N ASN A 135 23.29 -20.82 -19.97
CA ASN A 135 24.62 -20.25 -19.96
C ASN A 135 24.59 -18.83 -20.54
N LEU A 136 25.68 -18.07 -20.38
CA LEU A 136 25.75 -16.67 -20.83
C LEU A 136 25.37 -16.49 -22.31
N ALA A 137 25.64 -17.48 -23.15
CA ALA A 137 25.25 -17.45 -24.56
C ALA A 137 23.72 -17.61 -24.75
N GLN A 138 23.06 -18.45 -23.95
CA GLN A 138 21.61 -18.63 -23.98
C GLN A 138 20.88 -17.39 -23.42
N LEU A 139 21.41 -16.75 -22.38
CA LEU A 139 20.86 -15.49 -21.85
C LEU A 139 20.99 -14.32 -22.85
N LEU A 140 22.14 -14.21 -23.53
CA LEU A 140 22.35 -13.21 -24.59
C LEU A 140 21.43 -13.45 -25.80
N ALA A 141 21.18 -14.70 -26.18
CA ALA A 141 20.27 -15.04 -27.27
C ALA A 141 18.81 -14.69 -26.95
N LEU A 142 18.39 -14.87 -25.69
CA LEU A 142 17.04 -14.51 -25.23
C LEU A 142 16.84 -12.98 -25.18
N ALA A 143 17.85 -12.24 -24.72
CA ALA A 143 17.82 -10.77 -24.69
C ALA A 143 17.71 -10.16 -26.10
N LYS A 144 18.36 -10.76 -27.10
CA LYS A 144 18.30 -10.30 -28.50
C LYS A 144 16.95 -10.55 -29.16
N ARG A 145 16.20 -11.60 -28.77
CA ARG A 145 14.86 -11.90 -29.33
C ARG A 145 13.76 -10.99 -28.80
N LYS A 146 13.96 -10.36 -27.64
CA LYS A 146 12.99 -9.45 -27.02
C LYS A 146 13.12 -8.00 -27.50
N ALA A 147 14.14 -7.72 -28.30
CA ALA A 147 14.47 -6.39 -28.83
C ALA A 147 14.24 -6.28 -30.35
N ALA A 148 13.52 -7.22 -30.95
CA ALA A 148 13.11 -7.22 -32.36
C ALA A 148 11.58 -7.16 -32.47
#